data_AF-A0A7R9YLA4-F1
#
_entry.id   AF-A0A7R9YLA4-F1
#
_cell.length_a   1.000
_cell.length_b   1.000
_cell.length_c   1.000
_cell.angle_alpha   90.00
_cell.angle_beta   90.00
_cell.angle_gamma   90.00
#
_symmetry.space_group_name_H-M   'P 1'
#
loop_
_entity.id
_entity.type
_entity.pdbx_description
1 polymer ?
#
loop_
_entity_poly.entity_id
_entity_poly.type
_entity_poly.pdbx_seq_one_letter_code
_entity_poly.pdbx_strand_id
1 'polypeptide(L)'
;SIPAFLTLPRAPPVPLALTDSPRVAELLTMARASWDFDALELDALTSGHALVALGEHVAGGAADALGLRRPALRAFLSALEGSYRIDAPYHSAAHAADVLHGASWLLHEGALPA
;
A
#
# COMPACT_ATOMS: atom_id res chain seq x y z
N SER A 1 10.00 20.20 -18.10
CA SER A 1 8.61 19.73 -18.10
C SER A 1 8.31 19.03 -16.80
N ILE A 2 7.17 19.31 -16.16
CA ILE A 2 6.77 18.62 -14.92
C ILE A 2 6.37 17.18 -15.30
N PRO A 3 6.94 16.14 -14.66
CA PRO A 3 6.57 14.76 -14.99
C PRO A 3 5.09 14.48 -14.69
N ALA A 4 4.43 13.71 -15.55
CA ALA A 4 2.98 13.51 -15.57
C ALA A 4 2.38 12.98 -14.24
N PHE A 5 3.18 12.30 -13.42
CA PHE A 5 2.75 11.83 -12.10
C PHE A 5 2.56 12.98 -11.08
N LEU A 6 3.20 14.14 -11.30
CA LEU A 6 3.01 15.34 -10.48
C LEU A 6 1.79 16.18 -10.90
N THR A 7 1.13 15.81 -12.01
CA THR A 7 -0.10 16.44 -12.50
C THR A 7 -1.35 15.62 -12.26
N LEU A 8 -1.23 14.44 -11.62
CA LEU A 8 -2.40 13.64 -11.28
C LEU A 8 -3.31 14.42 -10.31
N PRO A 9 -4.64 14.39 -10.51
CA PRO A 9 -5.56 14.94 -9.53
C PRO A 9 -5.26 14.28 -8.20
N ARG A 10 -5.13 15.10 -7.16
CA ARG A 10 -4.92 14.61 -5.80
C ARG A 10 -6.12 13.72 -5.47
N ALA A 11 -5.90 12.41 -5.39
CA ALA A 11 -6.93 11.47 -4.97
C ALA A 11 -7.53 11.99 -3.65
N PRO A 12 -8.86 11.88 -3.46
CA PRO A 12 -9.46 12.28 -2.20
C PRO A 12 -8.69 11.61 -1.06
N PRO A 13 -8.39 12.34 0.03
CA PRO A 13 -7.63 11.77 1.13
C PRO A 13 -8.37 10.52 1.61
N VAL A 14 -7.66 9.39 1.59
CA VAL A 14 -8.12 8.14 2.18
C VAL A 14 -8.62 8.46 3.58
N PRO A 15 -9.90 8.14 3.92
CA PRO A 15 -10.43 8.43 5.24
C PRO A 15 -9.50 7.85 6.31
N LEU A 16 -9.09 8.68 7.28
CA LEU A 16 -8.23 8.28 8.40
C LEU A 16 -8.82 7.12 9.25
N ALA A 17 -10.10 6.80 9.07
CA ALA A 17 -10.84 5.79 9.81
C ALA A 17 -10.59 4.33 9.36
N LEU A 18 -9.84 4.08 8.28
CA LEU A 18 -9.63 2.72 7.77
C LEU A 18 -8.73 1.85 8.68
N THR A 19 -7.92 2.48 9.53
CA THR A 19 -7.00 1.82 10.46
C THR A 19 -7.62 1.38 11.79
N ASP A 20 -8.90 1.71 12.05
CA ASP A 20 -9.55 1.40 13.34
C ASP A 20 -10.17 -0.01 13.39
N SER A 21 -10.15 -0.76 12.28
CA SER A 21 -10.63 -2.14 12.23
C SER A 21 -9.58 -3.10 12.83
N PRO A 22 -9.90 -3.88 13.88
CA PRO A 22 -9.00 -4.88 14.43
C PRO A 22 -8.50 -5.88 13.38
N ARG A 23 -9.38 -6.26 12.44
CA ARG A 23 -9.03 -7.18 11.35
C ARG A 23 -8.04 -6.57 10.36
N VAL A 24 -8.17 -5.28 10.06
CA VAL A 24 -7.18 -4.58 9.23
C VAL A 24 -5.83 -4.53 9.94
N ALA A 25 -5.80 -4.25 11.24
CA ALA A 25 -4.56 -4.26 12.02
C ALA A 25 -3.90 -5.65 12.06
N GLU A 26 -4.69 -6.72 12.19
CA GLU A 26 -4.22 -8.11 12.08
C GLU A 26 -3.63 -8.39 10.70
N LEU A 27 -4.35 -8.08 9.62
CA LEU A 27 -3.87 -8.31 8.25
C LEU A 27 -2.56 -7.56 7.97
N LEU A 28 -2.46 -6.30 8.39
CA LEU A 28 -1.22 -5.52 8.24
C LEU A 28 -0.06 -6.14 9.05
N THR A 29 -0.34 -6.64 10.26
CA THR A 29 0.66 -7.35 11.07
C THR A 29 1.10 -8.67 10.40
N MET A 30 0.14 -9.43 9.86
CA MET A 30 0.40 -10.67 9.12
C MET A 30 1.21 -10.41 7.85
N ALA A 31 0.98 -9.30 7.15
CA ALA A 31 1.72 -8.94 5.95
C ALA A 31 3.24 -8.83 6.17
N ARG A 32 3.68 -8.51 7.39
CA ARG A 32 5.12 -8.53 7.75
C ARG A 32 5.64 -9.90 8.17
N ALA A 33 4.77 -10.74 8.73
CA ALA A 33 5.18 -11.94 9.46
C ALA A 33 4.88 -13.26 8.71
N SER A 34 4.07 -13.23 7.66
CA SER A 34 3.66 -14.41 6.91
C SER A 34 3.56 -14.15 5.41
N TRP A 35 3.87 -15.19 4.63
CA TRP A 35 3.48 -15.27 3.21
C TRP A 35 1.96 -15.40 3.03
N ASP A 36 1.27 -15.99 4.02
CA ASP A 36 -0.17 -16.15 4.03
C ASP A 36 -0.84 -14.82 4.40
N PHE A 37 -1.07 -13.99 3.39
CA PHE A 37 -1.68 -12.66 3.46
C PHE A 37 -2.78 -12.53 2.40
N ASP A 38 -3.92 -11.94 2.77
CA ASP A 38 -5.06 -11.76 1.87
C ASP A 38 -5.21 -10.27 1.46
N ALA A 39 -4.70 -9.95 0.27
CA ALA A 39 -4.80 -8.61 -0.30
C ALA A 39 -6.25 -8.21 -0.67
N LEU A 40 -7.11 -9.19 -1.00
CA LEU A 40 -8.50 -8.93 -1.37
C LEU A 40 -9.35 -8.63 -0.13
N GLU A 41 -9.11 -9.35 0.97
CA GLU A 41 -9.74 -9.05 2.26
C GLU A 41 -9.34 -7.65 2.73
N LEU A 42 -8.05 -7.30 2.61
CA LEU A 42 -7.58 -5.96 2.94
C LEU A 42 -8.26 -4.89 2.07
N ASP A 43 -8.39 -5.11 0.77
CA ASP A 43 -9.05 -4.18 -0.16
C ASP A 43 -10.53 -3.95 0.20
N ALA A 44 -11.26 -5.04 0.48
CA ALA A 44 -12.66 -4.96 0.90
C ALA A 44 -12.83 -4.19 2.22
N LEU A 45 -12.01 -4.49 3.23
CA LEU A 45 -12.07 -3.84 4.54
C LEU A 45 -11.61 -2.38 4.51
N THR A 46 -10.76 -2.02 3.55
CA THR A 46 -10.26 -0.66 3.35
C THR A 46 -11.05 0.11 2.29
N SER A 47 -12.15 -0.45 1.76
CA SER A 47 -12.98 0.20 0.74
C SER A 47 -12.20 0.60 -0.53
N GLY A 48 -11.33 -0.30 -1.01
CA GLY A 48 -10.53 -0.09 -2.22
C GLY A 48 -9.18 0.60 -1.99
N HIS A 49 -8.71 0.67 -0.74
CA HIS A 49 -7.49 1.38 -0.35
C HIS A 49 -6.39 0.45 0.18
N ALA A 50 -6.34 -0.78 -0.34
CA ALA A 50 -5.37 -1.78 0.11
C ALA A 50 -3.92 -1.32 -0.09
N LEU A 51 -3.62 -0.68 -1.23
CA LEU A 51 -2.27 -0.27 -1.58
C LEU A 51 -1.79 0.87 -0.69
N VAL A 52 -2.65 1.84 -0.38
CA VAL A 52 -2.31 2.88 0.60
C VAL A 52 -2.10 2.29 1.99
N ALA A 53 -3.02 1.45 2.46
CA ALA A 53 -2.96 0.88 3.81
C ALA A 53 -1.71 0.01 4.00
N LEU A 54 -1.47 -0.94 3.09
CA LEU A 54 -0.28 -1.79 3.13
C LEU A 54 1.00 -0.98 2.87
N GLY A 55 0.98 -0.06 1.91
CA GLY A 55 2.10 0.78 1.54
C GLY A 55 2.65 1.60 2.69
N GLU A 56 1.79 2.25 3.46
CA GLU A 56 2.24 2.96 4.66
C GLU A 56 2.79 2.02 5.73
N HIS A 57 2.20 0.84 5.89
CA HIS A 57 2.64 -0.14 6.85
C HIS A 57 4.04 -0.68 6.54
N VAL A 58 4.33 -1.01 5.27
CA VAL A 58 5.62 -1.59 4.86
C VAL A 58 6.70 -0.51 4.67
N ALA A 59 6.36 0.61 4.02
CA ALA A 59 7.33 1.62 3.61
C ALA A 59 7.62 2.69 4.68
N GLY A 60 6.89 2.71 5.81
CA GLY A 60 7.08 3.71 6.87
C GLY A 60 8.52 3.84 7.35
N GLY A 61 9.20 2.73 7.61
CA GLY A 61 10.61 2.75 8.05
C GLY A 61 11.58 3.26 6.98
N ALA A 62 11.35 2.91 5.71
CA ALA A 62 12.16 3.43 4.59
C ALA A 62 11.90 4.93 4.36
N ALA A 63 10.65 5.37 4.47
CA ALA A 63 10.27 6.78 4.39
C ALA A 63 10.94 7.61 5.49
N ASP A 64 10.94 7.12 6.73
CA ASP A 64 11.62 7.76 7.85
C ASP A 64 13.14 7.88 7.59
N ALA A 65 13.78 6.82 7.06
CA ALA A 65 15.20 6.83 6.69
C ALA A 65 15.53 7.83 5.55
N LEU A 66 14.58 8.10 4.66
CA LEU A 66 14.70 9.08 3.57
C LEU A 66 14.28 10.50 3.98
N GLY A 67 13.87 10.72 5.23
CA GLY A 67 13.37 12.02 5.71
C GLY A 67 12.00 12.40 5.13
N LEU A 68 11.24 11.41 4.61
CA LEU A 68 9.89 11.62 4.09
C LEU A 68 8.88 11.64 5.23
N ARG A 69 8.12 12.73 5.32
CA ARG A 69 7.05 12.84 6.32
C ARG A 69 5.89 11.90 5.97
N ARG A 70 5.26 11.27 6.97
CA ARG A 70 4.08 10.40 6.78
C ARG A 70 2.99 10.97 5.85
N PRO A 71 2.59 12.26 5.95
CA PRO A 71 1.59 12.81 5.02
C PRO A 71 2.06 12.85 3.56
N ALA A 72 3.36 12.99 3.32
CA ALA A 72 3.93 12.97 1.98
C ALA A 72 3.96 11.55 1.40
N LEU A 73 4.33 10.55 2.21
CA LEU A 73 4.22 9.13 1.84
C LEU A 73 2.78 8.77 1.48
N ARG A 74 1.83 9.12 2.34
CA ARG A 74 0.40 8.90 2.08
C ARG A 74 -0.06 9.55 0.78
N ALA A 75 0.28 10.82 0.56
CA ALA A 75 -0.11 11.53 -0.65
C ALA A 75 0.44 10.87 -1.92
N PHE A 76 1.70 10.40 -1.88
CA PHE A 76 2.29 9.64 -2.96
C PHE A 76 1.55 8.33 -3.21
N LEU A 77 1.30 7.54 -2.15
CA LEU A 77 0.58 6.27 -2.26
C LEU A 77 -0.85 6.45 -2.77
N SER A 78 -1.58 7.47 -2.30
CA SER A 78 -2.93 7.76 -2.78
C SER A 78 -2.95 8.19 -4.26
N ALA A 79 -1.94 8.95 -4.71
CA ALA A 79 -1.81 9.31 -6.12
C ALA A 79 -1.47 8.09 -6.99
N LEU A 80 -0.60 7.19 -6.51
CA LEU A 80 -0.26 5.94 -7.18
C LEU A 80 -1.49 5.01 -7.26
N GLU A 81 -2.19 4.81 -6.15
CA GLU A 81 -3.39 3.98 -6.07
C GLU A 81 -4.49 4.49 -7.01
N GLY A 82 -4.74 5.81 -7.00
CA GLY A 82 -5.69 6.45 -7.91
C GLY A 82 -5.33 6.39 -9.39
N SER A 83 -4.12 5.95 -9.74
CA SER A 83 -3.70 5.70 -11.13
C SER A 83 -4.07 4.30 -11.63
N TYR A 84 -4.45 3.38 -10.74
CA TYR A 84 -4.99 2.07 -11.13
C TYR A 84 -6.44 2.19 -11.60
N ARG A 85 -6.81 1.34 -12.57
CA ARG A 85 -8.16 1.28 -13.12
C ARG A 85 -9.10 0.52 -12.17
N ILE A 86 -10.20 1.17 -11.77
CA ILE A 86 -11.21 0.56 -10.89
C ILE A 86 -11.96 -0.62 -11.52
N ASP A 87 -12.04 -0.65 -12.86
CA ASP A 87 -12.74 -1.66 -13.65
C ASP A 87 -11.80 -2.74 -14.20
N ALA A 88 -10.51 -2.72 -13.86
CA ALA A 88 -9.58 -3.76 -14.24
C ALA A 88 -9.73 -4.97 -13.31
N PRO A 89 -10.07 -6.17 -13.82
CA PRO A 89 -10.33 -7.34 -12.99
C PRO A 89 -9.05 -7.95 -12.37
N TYR A 90 -7.86 -7.56 -12.85
CA TYR A 90 -6.58 -8.08 -12.38
C TYR A 90 -5.56 -6.98 -12.11
N HIS A 91 -5.33 -6.06 -13.06
CA HIS A 91 -4.40 -4.95 -12.87
C HIS A 91 -5.03 -3.81 -12.03
N SER A 92 -5.41 -4.13 -10.81
CA SER A 92 -6.06 -3.25 -9.84
C SER A 92 -5.10 -2.86 -8.70
N ALA A 93 -5.53 -1.89 -7.87
CA ALA A 93 -4.80 -1.51 -6.66
C ALA A 93 -4.63 -2.69 -5.68
N ALA A 94 -5.62 -3.58 -5.59
CA ALA A 94 -5.54 -4.78 -4.77
C ALA A 94 -4.40 -5.71 -5.23
N HIS A 95 -4.26 -5.94 -6.53
CA HIS A 95 -3.13 -6.73 -7.05
C HIS A 95 -1.79 -6.02 -6.86
N ALA A 96 -1.74 -4.69 -6.94
CA ALA A 96 -0.54 -3.94 -6.62
C ALA A 96 -0.14 -4.10 -5.14
N ALA A 97 -1.11 -4.15 -4.23
CA ALA A 97 -0.88 -4.44 -2.82
C ALA A 97 -0.33 -5.86 -2.61
N ASP A 98 -0.89 -6.86 -3.30
CA ASP A 98 -0.41 -8.24 -3.31
C ASP A 98 1.07 -8.34 -3.76
N VAL A 99 1.40 -7.70 -4.89
CA VAL A 99 2.79 -7.65 -5.39
C VAL A 99 3.73 -6.95 -4.39
N LEU A 100 3.27 -5.86 -3.75
CA LEU A 100 4.04 -5.16 -2.72
C LEU A 100 4.33 -6.05 -1.50
N HIS A 101 3.34 -6.80 -1.03
CA HIS A 101 3.52 -7.79 0.04
C HIS A 101 4.57 -8.83 -0.37
N GLY A 102 4.42 -9.46 -1.55
CA GLY A 102 5.36 -10.46 -2.03
C GLY A 102 6.79 -9.93 -2.16
N ALA A 103 6.96 -8.72 -2.70
CA ALA A 103 8.27 -8.07 -2.79
C ALA A 103 8.87 -7.78 -1.40
N SER A 104 8.06 -7.26 -0.47
CA SER A 104 8.48 -6.99 0.90
C SER A 104 8.89 -8.28 1.62
N TRP A 105 8.13 -9.36 1.46
CA TRP A 105 8.44 -10.66 2.03
C TRP A 105 9.77 -11.21 1.51
N LEU A 106 9.99 -11.16 0.20
CA LEU A 106 11.23 -11.63 -0.41
C LEU A 106 12.45 -10.84 0.09
N LEU A 107 12.33 -9.53 0.26
CA LEU A 107 13.42 -8.70 0.79
C LEU A 107 13.80 -9.02 2.24
N HIS A 108 12.86 -9.50 3.06
CA HIS A 108 13.06 -9.75 4.48
C HIS A 108 13.35 -11.22 4.82
N GLU A 109 12.63 -12.14 4.19
CA GLU A 109 12.64 -13.57 4.53
C GLU A 109 13.06 -14.46 3.34
N GLY A 110 12.89 -13.96 2.11
CA GLY A 110 13.08 -14.73 0.88
C GLY A 110 14.39 -14.45 0.15
N ALA A 111 15.50 -14.96 0.68
CA ALA A 111 16.67 -15.40 -0.09
C ALA A 111 17.25 -14.44 -1.18
N LEU A 112 17.19 -13.12 -1.01
CA LEU A 112 18.13 -12.24 -1.70
C LEU A 112 19.43 -12.18 -0.86
N PRO A 113 20.58 -12.63 -1.39
CA PRO A 113 21.84 -12.46 -0.66
C PRO A 113 22.07 -10.96 -0.43
N ALA A 114 22.36 -10.61 0.83
CA ALA A 114 22.70 -9.26 1.25
C ALA A 114 23.95 -8.72 0.53
#